data_AF-A0A957R9S9-F1
#
_entry.id   AF-A0A957R9S9-F1
#
_cell.length_a   1.000
_cell.length_b   1.000
_cell.length_c   1.000
_cell.angle_alpha   90.00
_cell.angle_beta   90.00
_cell.angle_gamma   90.00
#
_symmetry.space_group_name_H-M   'P 1'
#
loop_
_entity.id
_entity.type
_entity.pdbx_description
1 polymer ?
#
loop_
_entity_poly.entity_id
_entity_poly.type
_entity_poly.pdbx_seq_one_letter_code
_entity_poly.pdbx_strand_id
1 'polypeptide(L)'
;MLAAAPGRRGGEAPEAKIAESGGEQAQAEAEHQGERIGLLHGRLQEIGGYAARARAAALLDGLGFAEAELEKPVAAFSGGWRMRLNLAQALMCRSDLLLLDEPTNHLDLDAVFWLEQWLRDYPGTLMLISHDRDFLDSVVGHVAHIEQQRLTLYPGGYSAFERVRGERLAQQQALHDKQQRERAHLHRFVERFRAKATKARQAQSRIKALERMELISAAHVDTPFTFSFRPPEAAPDPLLQLEDVRTGYGGKAILSDVLLTLRPGERVGLLGRNGAGKSTLIKLLAGELDVKAGERRGGR
;
A
#
# COMPACT_ATOMS: atom_id res chain seq x y z
N MET A 1 5.87 -6.24 -7.72
CA MET A 1 7.26 -6.28 -8.26
C MET A 1 8.16 -5.41 -7.42
N LEU A 2 9.11 -6.00 -6.68
CA LEU A 2 10.16 -5.25 -5.96
C LEU A 2 11.43 -5.29 -6.79
N ALA A 3 12.03 -4.14 -7.08
CA ALA A 3 13.28 -4.08 -7.85
C ALA A 3 14.15 -2.91 -7.40
N ALA A 4 15.43 -3.20 -7.17
CA ALA A 4 16.48 -2.22 -6.90
C ALA A 4 17.40 -2.18 -8.12
N ALA A 5 17.46 -1.04 -8.81
CA ALA A 5 18.31 -0.86 -9.97
C ALA A 5 19.63 -0.19 -9.57
N PRO A 6 20.80 -0.85 -9.73
CA PRO A 6 22.08 -0.19 -9.53
C PRO A 6 22.25 0.85 -10.64
N GLY A 7 22.57 2.10 -10.31
CA GLY A 7 22.90 3.07 -11.34
C GLY A 7 24.36 2.99 -11.76
N ARG A 8 24.75 3.91 -12.66
CA ARG A 8 26.01 3.86 -13.42
C ARG A 8 27.31 3.88 -12.58
N ARG A 9 27.23 4.04 -11.26
CA ARG A 9 28.37 3.97 -10.33
C ARG A 9 28.45 2.67 -9.52
N GLY A 10 27.43 1.80 -9.59
CA GLY A 10 27.41 0.51 -8.90
C GLY A 10 27.70 -0.63 -9.88
N GLY A 11 28.87 -1.26 -9.74
CA GLY A 11 29.05 -2.62 -10.24
C GLY A 11 28.06 -3.60 -9.59
N GLU A 12 28.04 -4.85 -10.06
CA GLU A 12 27.17 -5.95 -9.56
C GLU A 12 26.85 -5.88 -8.05
N ALA A 13 25.62 -6.29 -7.70
CA ALA A 13 25.07 -6.24 -6.35
C ALA A 13 26.11 -6.64 -5.28
N PRO A 14 26.55 -5.72 -4.41
CA PRO A 14 27.67 -5.95 -3.50
C PRO A 14 27.44 -7.11 -2.54
N GLU A 15 26.19 -7.50 -2.27
CA GLU A 15 25.84 -8.62 -1.38
C GLU A 15 26.21 -10.00 -1.91
N ALA A 16 26.02 -10.26 -3.22
CA ALA A 16 26.46 -11.52 -3.82
C ALA A 16 27.98 -11.68 -3.69
N LYS A 17 28.71 -10.57 -3.87
CA LYS A 17 30.16 -10.50 -3.71
C LYS A 17 30.62 -10.64 -2.27
N ILE A 18 29.82 -10.22 -1.27
CA ILE A 18 30.15 -10.42 0.15
C ILE A 18 30.13 -11.91 0.51
N ALA A 19 29.12 -12.65 0.04
CA ALA A 19 29.02 -14.09 0.29
C ALA A 19 30.15 -14.87 -0.41
N GLU A 20 30.44 -14.53 -1.67
CA GLU A 20 31.55 -15.12 -2.44
C GLU A 20 32.92 -14.81 -1.81
N SER A 21 33.15 -13.54 -1.44
CA SER A 21 34.42 -13.11 -0.82
C SER A 21 34.68 -13.80 0.52
N GLY A 22 33.64 -14.12 1.30
CA GLY A 22 33.77 -14.84 2.56
C GLY A 22 34.22 -16.30 2.38
N GLY A 23 33.71 -16.98 1.36
CA GLY A 23 34.13 -18.34 1.00
C GLY A 23 35.56 -18.37 0.44
N GLU A 24 35.90 -17.43 -0.44
CA GLU A 24 37.25 -17.30 -0.99
C GLU A 24 38.29 -16.93 0.08
N GLN A 25 37.89 -16.14 1.09
CA GLN A 25 38.76 -15.78 2.20
C GLN A 25 39.10 -17.00 3.07
N ALA A 26 38.11 -17.80 3.45
CA ALA A 26 38.35 -19.02 4.23
C ALA A 26 39.27 -20.01 3.50
N GLN A 27 39.16 -20.09 2.17
CA GLN A 27 40.05 -20.89 1.35
C GLN A 27 41.47 -20.30 1.26
N ALA A 28 41.61 -18.99 1.05
CA ALA A 28 42.92 -18.32 0.98
C ALA A 28 43.67 -18.35 2.33
N GLU A 29 42.95 -18.32 3.45
CA GLU A 29 43.47 -18.52 4.80
C GLU A 29 43.99 -19.94 5.00
N ALA A 30 43.23 -20.96 4.54
CA ALA A 30 43.65 -22.36 4.57
C ALA A 30 44.86 -22.64 3.67
N GLU A 31 45.02 -21.89 2.57
CA GLU A 31 46.14 -22.00 1.62
C GLU A 31 47.32 -21.04 1.95
N HIS A 32 47.24 -20.28 3.05
CA HIS A 32 48.26 -19.31 3.50
C HIS A 32 48.68 -18.25 2.44
N GLN A 33 47.75 -17.82 1.58
CA GLN A 33 48.01 -16.86 0.50
C GLN A 33 47.86 -15.40 0.97
N GLY A 34 48.87 -14.89 1.68
CA GLY A 34 48.84 -13.55 2.31
C GLY A 34 48.43 -12.38 1.40
N GLU A 35 48.92 -12.32 0.15
CA GLU A 35 48.54 -11.28 -0.81
C GLU A 35 47.07 -11.36 -1.21
N ARG A 36 46.55 -12.57 -1.39
CA ARG A 36 45.15 -12.81 -1.77
C ARG A 36 44.19 -12.46 -0.63
N ILE A 37 44.58 -12.78 0.62
CA ILE A 37 43.87 -12.35 1.83
C ILE A 37 43.79 -10.82 1.88
N GLY A 38 44.92 -10.11 1.67
CA GLY A 38 44.94 -8.65 1.66
C GLY A 38 44.02 -8.02 0.61
N LEU A 39 44.00 -8.57 -0.61
CA LEU A 39 43.10 -8.12 -1.68
C LEU A 39 41.61 -8.37 -1.35
N LEU A 40 41.29 -9.52 -0.76
CA LEU A 40 39.92 -9.86 -0.35
C LEU A 40 39.43 -8.96 0.79
N HIS A 41 40.27 -8.69 1.80
CA HIS A 41 39.97 -7.73 2.87
C HIS A 41 39.72 -6.32 2.32
N GLY A 42 40.54 -5.86 1.37
CA GLY A 42 40.35 -4.56 0.70
C GLY A 42 39.01 -4.47 -0.02
N ARG A 43 38.68 -5.48 -0.84
CA ARG A 43 37.38 -5.55 -1.54
C ARG A 43 36.20 -5.61 -0.57
N LEU A 44 36.32 -6.39 0.50
CA LEU A 44 35.26 -6.50 1.52
C LEU A 44 35.03 -5.18 2.25
N GLN A 45 36.10 -4.41 2.50
CA GLN A 45 36.00 -3.07 3.06
C GLN A 45 35.34 -2.08 2.09
N GLU A 46 35.71 -2.10 0.81
CA GLU A 46 35.14 -1.22 -0.23
C GLU A 46 33.63 -1.41 -0.40
N ILE A 47 33.17 -2.67 -0.41
CA ILE A 47 31.73 -2.99 -0.51
C ILE A 47 31.01 -2.88 0.84
N GLY A 48 31.73 -2.55 1.92
CA GLY A 48 31.18 -2.41 3.27
C GLY A 48 30.62 -3.72 3.81
N GLY A 49 31.30 -4.84 3.52
CA GLY A 49 30.91 -6.20 3.87
C GLY A 49 30.96 -6.50 5.36
N TYR A 50 31.92 -5.94 6.11
CA TYR A 50 32.01 -6.13 7.57
C TYR A 50 30.75 -5.66 8.31
N ALA A 51 30.14 -4.57 7.84
CA ALA A 51 28.90 -4.03 8.42
C ALA A 51 27.63 -4.67 7.82
N ALA A 52 27.76 -5.51 6.79
CA ALA A 52 26.60 -6.01 6.05
C ALA A 52 25.68 -6.88 6.92
N ARG A 53 26.24 -7.75 7.77
CA ARG A 53 25.45 -8.58 8.68
C ARG A 53 24.69 -7.73 9.70
N ALA A 54 25.33 -6.71 10.28
CA ALA A 54 24.69 -5.80 11.22
C ALA A 54 23.57 -4.98 10.55
N ARG A 55 23.79 -4.48 9.32
CA ARG A 55 22.75 -3.80 8.54
C ARG A 55 21.57 -4.72 8.22
N ALA A 56 21.84 -5.95 7.78
CA ALA A 56 20.80 -6.93 7.49
C ALA A 56 19.97 -7.28 8.74
N ALA A 57 20.62 -7.46 9.90
CA ALA A 57 19.94 -7.69 11.17
C ALA A 57 19.04 -6.50 11.55
N ALA A 58 19.52 -5.27 11.41
CA ALA A 58 18.73 -4.06 11.70
C ALA A 58 17.52 -3.90 10.74
N LEU A 59 17.70 -4.20 9.45
CA LEU A 59 16.61 -4.20 8.46
C LEU A 59 15.54 -5.26 8.80
N LEU A 60 15.97 -6.47 9.15
CA LEU A 60 15.07 -7.56 9.50
C LEU A 60 14.33 -7.30 10.82
N ASP A 61 15.01 -6.76 11.83
CA ASP A 61 14.37 -6.35 13.09
C ASP A 61 13.28 -5.30 12.86
N GLY A 62 13.57 -4.27 12.06
CA GLY A 62 12.59 -3.24 11.68
C GLY A 62 11.39 -3.77 10.89
N LEU A 63 11.59 -4.83 10.09
CA LEU A 63 10.52 -5.55 9.40
C LEU A 63 9.83 -6.60 10.29
N GLY A 64 10.17 -6.66 11.58
CA GLY A 64 9.48 -7.42 12.61
C GLY A 64 9.98 -8.86 12.82
N PHE A 65 11.13 -9.26 12.24
CA PHE A 65 11.75 -10.57 12.47
C PHE A 65 12.40 -10.62 13.85
N ALA A 66 12.26 -11.74 14.57
CA ALA A 66 12.99 -11.92 15.82
C ALA A 66 14.44 -12.39 15.57
N GLU A 67 15.34 -12.13 16.51
CA GLU A 67 16.76 -12.50 16.42
C GLU A 67 16.97 -14.00 16.15
N ALA A 68 16.19 -14.85 16.81
CA ALA A 68 16.22 -16.30 16.62
C ALA A 68 15.75 -16.75 15.22
N GLU A 69 15.21 -15.85 14.41
CA GLU A 69 14.71 -16.12 13.06
C GLU A 69 15.71 -15.78 11.98
N LEU A 70 16.75 -15.00 12.31
CA LEU A 70 17.78 -14.56 11.36
C LEU A 70 18.55 -15.73 10.73
N GLU A 71 18.71 -16.83 11.47
CA GLU A 71 19.41 -18.03 11.02
C GLU A 71 18.46 -19.11 10.43
N LYS A 72 17.15 -18.85 10.41
CA LYS A 72 16.18 -19.85 9.90
C LYS A 72 16.25 -19.94 8.37
N PRO A 73 16.12 -21.14 7.78
CA PRO A 73 16.01 -21.29 6.34
C PRO A 73 14.80 -20.53 5.77
N VAL A 74 14.98 -19.87 4.62
CA VAL A 74 13.90 -19.11 3.95
C VAL A 74 12.64 -19.96 3.70
N ALA A 75 12.82 -21.26 3.43
CA ALA A 75 11.73 -22.21 3.18
C ALA A 75 10.82 -22.44 4.40
N ALA A 76 11.28 -22.12 5.62
CA ALA A 76 10.49 -22.27 6.85
C ALA A 76 9.47 -21.12 7.05
N PHE A 77 9.59 -20.03 6.30
CA PHE A 77 8.72 -18.86 6.42
C PHE A 77 7.47 -18.98 5.56
N SER A 78 6.34 -18.45 6.06
CA SER A 78 5.11 -18.36 5.28
C SER A 78 5.25 -17.35 4.14
N GLY A 79 4.31 -17.36 3.18
CA GLY A 79 4.36 -16.46 2.02
C GLY A 79 4.47 -14.97 2.38
N GLY A 80 3.76 -14.51 3.40
CA GLY A 80 3.84 -13.12 3.86
C GLY A 80 5.21 -12.76 4.46
N TRP A 81 5.80 -13.66 5.24
CA TRP A 81 7.15 -13.48 5.77
C TRP A 81 8.22 -13.52 4.67
N ARG A 82 8.03 -14.38 3.65
CA ARG A 82 8.91 -14.40 2.47
C ARG A 82 8.83 -13.10 1.66
N MET A 83 7.65 -12.48 1.57
CA MET A 83 7.53 -11.15 0.96
C MET A 83 8.31 -10.09 1.75
N ARG A 84 8.27 -10.12 3.09
CA ARG A 84 9.10 -9.23 3.92
C ARG A 84 10.60 -9.48 3.73
N LEU A 85 11.04 -10.73 3.57
CA LEU A 85 12.43 -11.04 3.22
C LEU A 85 12.83 -10.46 1.86
N ASN A 86 11.96 -10.56 0.85
CA ASN A 86 12.21 -9.94 -0.46
C ASN A 86 12.29 -8.42 -0.38
N LEU A 87 11.45 -7.80 0.46
CA LEU A 87 11.55 -6.37 0.76
C LEU A 87 12.89 -6.06 1.43
N ALA A 88 13.26 -6.79 2.49
CA ALA A 88 14.56 -6.62 3.17
C ALA A 88 15.74 -6.71 2.18
N GLN A 89 15.70 -7.68 1.27
CA GLN A 89 16.70 -7.83 0.21
C GLN A 89 16.74 -6.61 -0.71
N ALA A 90 15.58 -6.14 -1.19
CA ALA A 90 15.50 -4.96 -2.04
C ALA A 90 16.01 -3.68 -1.35
N LEU A 91 15.75 -3.53 -0.04
CA LEU A 91 16.23 -2.39 0.76
C LEU A 91 17.73 -2.48 1.08
N MET A 92 18.28 -3.69 1.20
CA MET A 92 19.71 -3.91 1.41
C MET A 92 20.53 -3.52 0.18
N CYS A 93 19.99 -3.82 -1.01
CA CYS A 93 20.58 -3.48 -2.30
C CYS A 93 20.80 -1.98 -2.45
N ARG A 94 22.07 -1.55 -2.49
CA ARG A 94 22.42 -0.18 -2.87
C ARG A 94 21.92 0.11 -4.29
N SER A 95 20.97 1.03 -4.42
CA SER A 95 20.40 1.42 -5.70
C SER A 95 20.29 2.94 -5.83
N ASP A 96 20.28 3.41 -7.08
CA ASP A 96 20.00 4.82 -7.39
C ASP A 96 18.50 5.02 -7.70
N LEU A 97 17.80 3.93 -8.02
CA LEU A 97 16.37 3.85 -8.25
C LEU A 97 15.79 2.60 -7.56
N LEU A 98 14.87 2.82 -6.63
CA LEU A 98 14.13 1.78 -5.92
C LEU A 98 12.68 1.76 -6.39
N LEU A 99 12.22 0.59 -6.86
CA LEU A 99 10.87 0.34 -7.31
C LEU A 99 10.15 -0.56 -6.30
N LEU A 100 9.13 -0.04 -5.64
CA LEU A 100 8.32 -0.76 -4.67
C LEU A 100 6.87 -0.85 -5.14
N ASP A 101 6.33 -2.06 -5.11
CA ASP A 101 4.96 -2.34 -5.52
C ASP A 101 4.20 -2.94 -4.34
N GLU A 102 3.34 -2.11 -3.75
CA GLU A 102 2.54 -2.39 -2.55
C GLU A 102 3.38 -2.93 -1.37
N PRO A 103 4.40 -2.19 -0.90
CA PRO A 103 5.33 -2.68 0.11
C PRO A 103 4.72 -2.78 1.51
N THR A 104 3.62 -2.07 1.78
CA THR A 104 2.89 -2.13 3.05
C THR A 104 2.04 -3.41 3.18
N ASN A 105 1.84 -4.15 2.08
CA ASN A 105 1.11 -5.40 2.12
C ASN A 105 1.80 -6.39 3.05
N HIS A 106 1.00 -7.01 3.93
CA HIS A 106 1.48 -7.97 4.93
C HIS A 106 2.41 -7.37 5.99
N LEU A 107 2.56 -6.05 6.07
CA LEU A 107 3.20 -5.36 7.19
C LEU A 107 2.18 -5.11 8.32
N ASP A 108 2.67 -5.19 9.55
CA ASP A 108 1.99 -4.69 10.73
C ASP A 108 2.33 -3.20 10.89
N LEU A 109 1.51 -2.49 11.67
CA LEU A 109 1.59 -1.04 11.83
C LEU A 109 3.00 -0.56 12.24
N ASP A 110 3.66 -1.27 13.16
CA ASP A 110 5.02 -0.95 13.59
C ASP A 110 6.04 -1.06 12.43
N ALA A 111 5.93 -2.10 11.60
CA ALA A 111 6.80 -2.29 10.45
C ALA A 111 6.51 -1.30 9.31
N VAL A 112 5.25 -0.86 9.16
CA VAL A 112 4.88 0.21 8.23
C VAL A 112 5.55 1.51 8.64
N PHE A 113 5.45 1.93 9.90
CA PHE A 113 6.09 3.15 10.38
C PHE A 113 7.62 3.11 10.27
N TRP A 114 8.21 1.96 10.58
CA TRP A 114 9.65 1.78 10.38
C TRP A 114 10.02 1.94 8.90
N LEU A 115 9.26 1.32 7.99
CA LEU A 115 9.49 1.42 6.55
C LEU A 115 9.33 2.85 6.04
N GLU A 116 8.33 3.60 6.51
CA GLU A 116 8.15 5.01 6.18
C GLU A 116 9.39 5.83 6.51
N GLN A 117 9.91 5.67 7.73
CA GLN A 117 11.10 6.38 8.17
C GLN A 117 12.31 5.99 7.32
N TRP A 118 12.49 4.70 7.06
CA TRP A 118 13.59 4.21 6.24
C TRP A 118 13.54 4.78 4.81
N LEU A 119 12.35 4.79 4.19
CA LEU A 119 12.18 5.29 2.82
C LEU A 119 12.33 6.81 2.72
N ARG A 120 11.99 7.55 3.77
CA ARG A 120 12.19 9.00 3.82
C ARG A 120 13.68 9.36 3.80
N ASP A 121 14.51 8.56 4.46
CA ASP A 121 15.96 8.75 4.52
C ASP A 121 16.70 8.12 3.33
N TYR A 122 15.97 7.50 2.39
CA TYR A 122 16.55 6.85 1.23
C TYR A 122 17.19 7.89 0.29
N PRO A 123 18.50 7.76 -0.02
CA PRO A 123 19.22 8.80 -0.76
C PRO A 123 18.95 8.80 -2.28
N GLY A 124 18.37 7.72 -2.81
CA GLY A 124 18.12 7.55 -4.25
C GLY A 124 16.72 8.02 -4.68
N THR A 125 16.40 7.79 -5.95
CA THR A 125 15.04 7.99 -6.46
C THR A 125 14.15 6.84 -6.01
N LEU A 126 12.99 7.16 -5.43
CA LEU A 126 11.97 6.17 -5.04
C LEU A 126 10.77 6.25 -5.99
N MET A 127 10.38 5.12 -6.57
CA MET A 127 9.09 4.96 -7.24
C MET A 127 8.27 3.93 -6.47
N LEU A 128 7.12 4.36 -5.99
CA LEU A 128 6.28 3.60 -5.08
C LEU A 128 4.87 3.48 -5.66
N ILE A 129 4.33 2.26 -5.65
CA ILE A 129 2.93 1.98 -5.90
C ILE A 129 2.32 1.58 -4.56
N SER A 130 1.28 2.29 -4.13
CA SER A 130 0.49 1.93 -2.95
C SER A 130 -0.93 2.44 -3.06
N HIS A 131 -1.84 1.77 -2.36
CA HIS A 131 -3.20 2.24 -2.09
C HIS A 131 -3.34 2.89 -0.69
N ASP A 132 -2.28 2.87 0.12
CA ASP A 132 -2.26 3.50 1.44
C ASP A 132 -1.96 5.00 1.32
N ARG A 133 -2.94 5.82 1.69
CA ARG A 133 -2.90 7.27 1.53
C ARG A 133 -1.94 7.92 2.51
N ASP A 134 -1.96 7.47 3.76
CA ASP A 134 -1.17 8.04 4.84
C ASP A 134 0.31 7.71 4.64
N PHE A 135 0.59 6.48 4.19
CA PHE A 135 1.93 6.07 3.78
C PHE A 135 2.48 6.90 2.62
N LEU A 136 1.67 7.08 1.55
CA LEU A 136 2.06 7.92 0.42
C LEU A 136 2.34 9.36 0.84
N ASP A 137 1.44 9.97 1.62
CA ASP A 137 1.62 11.34 2.11
C ASP A 137 2.89 11.51 2.95
N SER A 138 3.29 10.48 3.69
CA SER A 138 4.45 10.50 4.58
C SER A 138 5.78 10.32 3.86
N VAL A 139 5.78 9.71 2.67
CA VAL A 139 6.99 9.25 1.97
C VAL A 139 7.21 9.99 0.65
N VAL A 140 6.17 10.26 -0.15
CA VAL A 140 6.33 10.79 -1.51
C VAL A 140 6.20 12.30 -1.59
N GLY A 141 7.02 12.92 -2.44
CA GLY A 141 6.91 14.34 -2.77
C GLY A 141 6.12 14.65 -4.05
N HIS A 142 5.78 13.63 -4.84
CA HIS A 142 5.04 13.76 -6.09
C HIS A 142 4.13 12.55 -6.30
N VAL A 143 2.98 12.75 -6.94
CA VAL A 143 2.02 11.69 -7.29
C VAL A 143 1.89 11.59 -8.80
N ALA A 144 2.23 10.43 -9.34
CA ALA A 144 2.00 10.10 -10.75
C ALA A 144 0.62 9.45 -10.90
N HIS A 145 -0.36 10.22 -11.37
CA HIS A 145 -1.73 9.74 -11.57
C HIS A 145 -1.92 9.21 -12.99
N ILE A 146 -2.43 7.98 -13.10
CA ILE A 146 -2.69 7.31 -14.38
C ILE A 146 -4.21 7.25 -14.59
N GLU A 147 -4.70 7.94 -15.62
CA GLU A 147 -6.12 8.00 -15.96
C GLU A 147 -6.28 8.15 -17.48
N GLN A 148 -7.25 7.46 -18.08
CA GLN A 148 -7.52 7.53 -19.53
C GLN A 148 -6.27 7.29 -20.40
N GLN A 149 -5.45 6.30 -20.03
CA GLN A 149 -4.17 5.98 -20.70
C GLN A 149 -3.16 7.15 -20.74
N ARG A 150 -3.30 8.12 -19.82
CA ARG A 150 -2.38 9.25 -19.65
C ARG A 150 -1.82 9.26 -18.24
N LEU A 151 -0.56 9.66 -18.12
CA LEU A 151 0.12 9.86 -16.84
C LEU A 151 0.29 11.36 -16.62
N THR A 152 -0.19 11.86 -15.47
CA THR A 152 -0.03 13.26 -15.05
C THR A 152 0.67 13.30 -13.70
N LEU A 153 1.74 14.07 -13.61
CA LEU A 153 2.51 14.24 -12.38
C LEU A 153 1.98 15.45 -11.60
N TYR A 154 1.72 15.25 -10.31
CA TYR A 154 1.29 16.29 -9.38
C TYR A 154 2.36 16.48 -8.29
N PRO A 155 2.77 17.72 -7.98
CA PRO A 155 3.66 17.99 -6.85
C PRO A 155 2.89 17.89 -5.52
N GLY A 156 3.58 17.42 -4.48
CA GLY A 156 3.03 17.19 -3.15
C GLY A 156 2.61 15.73 -2.92
N GLY A 157 2.13 15.46 -1.70
CA GLY A 157 1.59 14.16 -1.30
C GLY A 157 0.23 13.83 -1.93
N TYR A 158 -0.28 12.65 -1.61
CA TYR A 158 -1.58 12.15 -2.01
C TYR A 158 -2.75 13.06 -1.63
N SER A 159 -2.81 13.57 -0.41
CA SER A 159 -3.89 14.49 0.02
C SER A 159 -3.93 15.77 -0.81
N ALA A 160 -2.76 16.33 -1.16
CA ALA A 160 -2.67 17.50 -2.01
C ALA A 160 -3.15 17.20 -3.44
N PHE A 161 -2.78 16.03 -3.97
CA PHE A 161 -3.26 15.53 -5.25
C PHE A 161 -4.79 15.37 -5.28
N GLU A 162 -5.40 14.72 -4.26
CA GLU A 162 -6.85 14.53 -4.20
C GLU A 162 -7.59 15.87 -4.21
N ARG A 163 -7.09 16.86 -3.46
CA ARG A 163 -7.67 18.21 -3.43
C ARG A 163 -7.64 18.87 -4.81
N VAL A 164 -6.47 18.92 -5.45
CA VAL A 164 -6.31 19.54 -6.78
C VAL A 164 -7.15 18.83 -7.84
N ARG A 165 -7.21 17.48 -7.80
CA ARG A 165 -8.06 16.69 -8.70
C ARG A 165 -9.54 17.00 -8.46
N GLY A 166 -9.97 17.05 -7.21
CA GLY A 166 -11.35 17.37 -6.83
C GLY A 166 -11.78 18.75 -7.33
N GLU A 167 -10.94 19.77 -7.14
CA GLU A 167 -11.19 21.13 -7.65
C GLU A 167 -11.31 21.14 -9.18
N ARG A 168 -10.42 20.44 -9.89
CA ARG A 168 -10.44 20.36 -11.36
C ARG A 168 -11.70 19.66 -11.89
N LEU A 169 -12.08 18.54 -11.28
CA LEU A 169 -13.31 17.81 -11.64
C LEU A 169 -14.55 18.65 -11.38
N ALA A 170 -14.62 19.36 -10.24
CA ALA A 170 -15.72 20.25 -9.91
C ALA A 170 -15.85 21.41 -10.92
N GLN A 171 -14.74 22.02 -11.33
CA GLN A 171 -14.72 23.07 -12.36
C GLN A 171 -15.19 22.53 -13.71
N GLN A 172 -14.71 21.36 -14.13
CA GLN A 172 -15.13 20.73 -15.39
C GLN A 172 -16.63 20.39 -15.36
N GLN A 173 -17.14 19.85 -14.25
CA GLN A 173 -18.57 19.56 -14.09
C GLN A 173 -19.41 20.83 -14.16
N ALA A 174 -19.00 21.91 -13.49
CA ALA A 174 -19.72 23.18 -13.53
C ALA A 174 -19.76 23.79 -14.95
N LEU A 175 -18.66 23.70 -15.70
CA LEU A 175 -18.61 24.13 -17.10
C LEU A 175 -19.52 23.28 -17.99
N HIS A 176 -19.49 21.96 -17.82
CA HIS A 176 -20.36 21.03 -18.53
C HIS A 176 -21.84 21.29 -18.24
N ASP A 177 -22.23 21.46 -16.97
CA ASP A 177 -23.61 21.75 -16.57
C ASP A 177 -24.09 23.08 -17.16
N LYS A 178 -23.23 24.11 -17.16
CA LYS A 178 -23.54 25.40 -17.79
C LYS A 178 -23.77 25.25 -19.29
N GLN A 179 -22.90 24.50 -19.98
CA GLN A 179 -23.05 24.20 -21.41
C GLN A 179 -24.33 23.41 -21.68
N GLN A 180 -24.66 22.40 -20.87
CA GLN A 180 -25.89 21.62 -21.01
C GLN A 180 -27.15 22.50 -20.86
N ARG A 181 -27.17 23.39 -19.88
CA ARG A 181 -28.28 24.34 -19.68
C ARG A 181 -28.44 25.27 -20.88
N GLU A 182 -27.34 25.80 -21.42
CA GLU A 182 -27.36 26.66 -22.60
C GLU A 182 -27.86 25.91 -23.84
N ARG A 183 -27.36 24.68 -24.07
CA ARG A 183 -27.83 23.82 -25.16
C ARG A 183 -29.31 23.52 -25.04
N ALA A 184 -29.79 23.15 -23.85
CA ALA A 184 -31.21 22.87 -23.61
C ALA A 184 -32.09 24.12 -23.81
N HIS A 185 -31.58 25.32 -23.51
CA HIS A 185 -32.28 26.57 -23.77
C HIS A 185 -32.37 26.88 -25.28
N LEU A 186 -31.25 26.76 -26.01
CA LEU A 186 -31.21 26.94 -27.46
C LEU A 186 -32.09 25.92 -28.18
N HIS A 187 -32.07 24.66 -27.76
CA HIS A 187 -32.91 23.60 -28.30
C HIS A 187 -34.40 23.92 -28.15
N ARG A 188 -34.83 24.30 -26.94
CA ARG A 188 -36.21 24.72 -26.66
C ARG A 188 -36.64 25.92 -27.51
N PHE A 189 -35.75 26.89 -27.75
CA PHE A 189 -36.04 28.02 -28.63
C PHE A 189 -36.23 27.58 -30.09
N VAL A 190 -35.34 26.72 -30.59
CA VAL A 190 -35.45 26.18 -31.95
C VAL A 190 -36.76 25.43 -32.12
N GLU A 191 -37.10 24.52 -31.20
CA GLU A 191 -38.36 23.74 -31.27
C GLU A 191 -39.59 24.65 -31.28
N ARG A 192 -39.65 25.63 -30.38
CA ARG A 192 -40.82 26.52 -30.25
C ARG A 192 -41.04 27.42 -31.46
N PHE A 193 -39.98 27.78 -32.19
CA PHE A 193 -40.03 28.77 -33.27
C PHE A 193 -39.72 28.20 -34.67
N ARG A 194 -39.51 26.88 -34.80
CA ARG A 194 -39.21 26.20 -36.07
C ARG A 194 -40.27 26.41 -37.16
N ALA A 195 -41.54 26.46 -36.75
CA ALA A 195 -42.69 26.57 -37.67
C ALA A 195 -43.18 28.01 -37.91
N LYS A 196 -42.58 29.02 -37.25
CA LYS A 196 -43.00 30.42 -37.39
C LYS A 196 -42.09 31.16 -38.39
N ALA A 197 -42.63 31.51 -39.56
CA ALA A 197 -41.91 32.19 -40.64
C ALA A 197 -41.19 33.48 -40.18
N THR A 198 -41.80 34.24 -39.26
CA THR A 198 -41.23 35.49 -38.72
C THR A 198 -39.98 35.30 -37.88
N LYS A 199 -39.73 34.10 -37.34
CA LYS A 199 -38.57 33.79 -36.49
C LYS A 199 -37.62 32.75 -37.09
N ALA A 200 -37.85 32.32 -38.33
CA ALA A 200 -37.07 31.28 -39.01
C ALA A 200 -35.57 31.60 -39.08
N ARG A 201 -35.20 32.86 -39.39
CA ARG A 201 -33.80 33.31 -39.45
C ARG A 201 -33.09 33.25 -38.08
N GLN A 202 -33.81 33.57 -36.99
CA GLN A 202 -33.29 33.45 -35.63
C GLN A 202 -33.13 31.99 -35.20
N ALA A 203 -34.08 31.11 -35.54
CA ALA A 203 -33.99 29.68 -35.28
C ALA A 203 -32.80 29.05 -36.04
N GLN A 204 -32.61 29.35 -37.33
CA GLN A 204 -31.45 28.89 -38.10
C GLN A 204 -30.10 29.37 -37.50
N SER A 205 -30.04 30.60 -37.00
CA SER A 205 -28.83 31.11 -36.33
C SER A 205 -28.47 30.30 -35.07
N ARG A 206 -29.47 29.96 -34.25
CA ARG A 206 -29.27 29.12 -33.04
C ARG A 206 -28.92 27.67 -33.39
N ILE A 207 -29.46 27.11 -34.46
CA ILE A 207 -29.05 25.78 -34.98
C ILE A 207 -27.56 25.80 -35.34
N LYS A 208 -27.11 26.79 -36.13
CA LYS A 208 -25.68 26.94 -36.47
C LYS A 208 -24.79 27.22 -35.25
N ALA A 209 -25.34 27.78 -34.18
CA ALA A 209 -24.61 27.99 -32.93
C ALA A 209 -24.45 26.67 -32.15
N LEU A 210 -25.49 25.82 -32.13
CA LEU A 210 -25.44 24.48 -31.56
C LEU A 210 -24.45 23.57 -32.33
N GLU A 211 -24.44 23.65 -33.66
CA GLU A 211 -23.52 22.87 -34.51
C GLU A 211 -22.05 23.25 -34.34
N ARG A 212 -21.77 24.53 -34.04
CA ARG A 212 -20.41 25.05 -33.82
C ARG A 212 -19.93 24.93 -32.38
N MET A 213 -20.80 24.50 -31.46
CA MET A 213 -20.45 24.40 -30.05
C MET A 213 -19.62 23.13 -29.82
N GLU A 214 -18.37 23.31 -29.38
CA GLU A 214 -17.51 22.19 -28.98
C GLU A 214 -18.10 21.48 -27.76
N LEU A 215 -18.21 20.16 -27.83
CA LEU A 215 -18.75 19.34 -26.75
C LEU A 215 -17.72 19.22 -25.64
N ILE A 216 -18.03 19.77 -24.47
CA ILE A 216 -17.26 19.49 -23.25
C ILE A 216 -17.70 18.12 -22.76
N SER A 217 -16.76 17.19 -22.56
CA SER A 217 -17.08 15.91 -21.94
C SER A 217 -17.42 16.11 -20.46
N ALA A 218 -18.40 15.36 -19.98
CA ALA A 218 -18.68 15.29 -18.55
C ALA A 218 -17.38 14.92 -17.81
N ALA A 219 -17.17 15.54 -16.64
CA ALA A 219 -16.15 15.04 -15.75
C ALA A 219 -16.53 13.59 -15.43
N HIS A 220 -15.74 12.63 -15.89
CA HIS A 220 -15.88 11.25 -15.42
C HIS A 220 -15.42 11.24 -13.97
N VAL A 221 -16.35 11.54 -13.06
CA VAL A 221 -16.17 11.16 -11.67
C VAL A 221 -16.34 9.65 -11.68
N ASP A 222 -15.28 8.91 -11.35
CA ASP A 222 -15.40 7.48 -11.06
C ASP A 222 -16.65 7.30 -10.19
N THR A 223 -17.60 6.47 -10.65
CA THR A 223 -18.88 6.30 -9.96
C THR A 223 -18.58 6.05 -8.48
N PRO A 224 -19.03 6.91 -7.55
CA PRO A 224 -18.62 6.78 -6.17
C PRO A 224 -19.08 5.41 -5.68
N PHE A 225 -18.10 4.55 -5.37
CA PHE A 225 -18.37 3.23 -4.84
C PHE A 225 -19.12 3.41 -3.52
N THR A 226 -20.42 3.16 -3.56
CA THR A 226 -21.27 3.29 -2.39
C THR A 226 -21.40 1.91 -1.78
N PHE A 227 -20.89 1.77 -0.56
CA PHE A 227 -21.00 0.55 0.21
C PHE A 227 -21.68 0.86 1.53
N SER A 228 -22.78 0.17 1.79
CA SER A 228 -23.55 0.31 3.01
C SER A 228 -23.94 -1.07 3.51
N PHE A 229 -23.79 -1.29 4.80
CA PHE A 229 -24.38 -2.46 5.46
C PHE A 229 -25.87 -2.21 5.70
N ARG A 230 -26.67 -3.29 5.62
CA ARG A 230 -28.07 -3.22 6.05
C ARG A 230 -28.10 -3.02 7.56
N PRO A 231 -28.99 -2.15 8.09
CA PRO A 231 -29.17 -2.05 9.53
C PRO A 231 -29.65 -3.41 10.09
N PRO A 232 -29.13 -3.86 11.25
CA PRO A 232 -29.56 -5.11 11.86
C PRO A 232 -31.01 -4.98 12.38
N GLU A 233 -31.78 -6.07 12.33
CA GLU A 233 -33.15 -6.12 12.88
C GLU A 233 -33.17 -6.02 14.41
N ALA A 234 -32.15 -6.60 15.07
CA ALA A 234 -31.96 -6.55 16.50
C ALA A 234 -30.47 -6.45 16.83
N ALA A 235 -30.14 -5.74 17.92
CA ALA A 235 -28.78 -5.59 18.42
C ALA A 235 -28.79 -5.75 19.94
N PRO A 236 -28.79 -7.00 20.45
CA PRO A 236 -28.78 -7.25 21.89
C PRO A 236 -27.51 -6.72 22.56
N ASP A 237 -27.62 -6.29 23.82
CA ASP A 237 -26.49 -5.85 24.63
C ASP A 237 -26.28 -6.84 25.79
N PRO A 238 -25.13 -7.57 25.84
CA PRO A 238 -24.01 -7.55 24.90
C PRO A 238 -24.27 -8.38 23.62
N LEU A 239 -23.57 -8.06 22.53
CA LEU A 239 -23.59 -8.84 21.28
C LEU A 239 -22.82 -10.15 21.42
N LEU A 240 -21.69 -10.12 22.13
CA LEU A 240 -20.84 -11.27 22.36
C LEU A 240 -20.05 -11.07 23.65
N GLN A 241 -19.93 -12.13 24.44
CA GLN A 241 -19.11 -12.16 25.63
C GLN A 241 -18.18 -13.38 25.58
N LEU A 242 -16.89 -13.15 25.86
CA LEU A 242 -15.86 -14.16 26.05
C LEU A 242 -15.38 -14.08 27.49
N GLU A 243 -15.44 -15.20 28.22
CA GLU A 243 -14.97 -15.33 29.61
C GLU A 243 -13.90 -16.43 29.66
N ASP A 244 -12.67 -16.04 30.00
CA ASP A 244 -11.49 -16.91 30.15
C ASP A 244 -11.26 -17.87 28.96
N VAL A 245 -11.51 -17.37 27.75
CA VAL A 245 -11.49 -18.22 26.56
C VAL A 245 -10.06 -18.60 26.15
N ARG A 246 -9.85 -19.89 25.90
CA ARG A 246 -8.65 -20.45 25.27
C ARG A 246 -8.99 -21.07 23.93
N THR A 247 -8.20 -20.75 22.90
CA THR A 247 -8.39 -21.31 21.55
C THR A 247 -7.09 -21.39 20.76
N GLY A 248 -7.07 -22.22 19.71
CA GLY A 248 -5.92 -22.40 18.82
C GLY A 248 -6.01 -23.67 17.99
N TYR A 249 -4.94 -24.00 17.26
CA TYR A 249 -4.93 -25.10 16.28
C TYR A 249 -4.13 -26.31 16.78
N GLY A 250 -4.52 -27.53 16.39
CA GLY A 250 -3.73 -28.75 16.56
C GLY A 250 -3.19 -28.96 17.99
N GLY A 251 -4.05 -28.80 19.00
CA GLY A 251 -3.65 -28.90 20.42
C GLY A 251 -2.94 -27.67 21.00
N LYS A 252 -2.25 -26.86 20.20
CA LYS A 252 -1.60 -25.61 20.65
C LYS A 252 -2.66 -24.53 20.95
N ALA A 253 -2.54 -23.87 22.10
CA ALA A 253 -3.28 -22.64 22.38
C ALA A 253 -2.52 -21.46 21.74
N ILE A 254 -3.23 -20.66 20.95
CA ILE A 254 -2.70 -19.43 20.34
C ILE A 254 -3.16 -18.22 21.15
N LEU A 255 -4.41 -18.26 21.62
CA LEU A 255 -4.98 -17.27 22.53
C LEU A 255 -5.35 -17.96 23.83
N SER A 256 -5.04 -17.32 24.95
CA SER A 256 -5.36 -17.79 26.28
C SER A 256 -5.94 -16.65 27.12
N ASP A 257 -6.84 -17.00 28.03
CA ASP A 257 -7.41 -16.10 29.04
C ASP A 257 -8.02 -14.83 28.41
N VAL A 258 -8.74 -15.02 27.30
CA VAL A 258 -9.40 -13.93 26.56
C VAL A 258 -10.68 -13.52 27.30
N LEU A 259 -10.68 -12.30 27.82
CA LEU A 259 -11.84 -11.62 28.41
C LEU A 259 -12.25 -10.44 27.51
N LEU A 260 -13.42 -10.54 26.88
CA LEU A 260 -13.90 -9.52 25.94
C LEU A 260 -15.43 -9.46 25.97
N THR A 261 -15.99 -8.24 25.94
CA THR A 261 -17.42 -8.02 25.73
C THR A 261 -17.57 -7.06 24.56
N LEU A 262 -18.35 -7.44 23.55
CA LEU A 262 -18.69 -6.60 22.40
C LEU A 262 -20.12 -6.10 22.57
N ARG A 263 -20.31 -4.78 22.44
CA ARG A 263 -21.63 -4.13 22.55
C ARG A 263 -22.09 -3.47 21.25
N PRO A 264 -23.40 -3.24 21.07
CA PRO A 264 -23.90 -2.53 19.90
C PRO A 264 -23.28 -1.13 19.73
N GLY A 265 -22.85 -0.82 18.50
CA GLY A 265 -22.29 0.49 18.15
C GLY A 265 -20.81 0.68 18.46
N GLU A 266 -20.16 -0.27 19.14
CA GLU A 266 -18.72 -0.21 19.39
C GLU A 266 -17.91 -0.35 18.10
N ARG A 267 -16.81 0.40 18.02
CA ARG A 267 -15.82 0.31 16.95
C ARG A 267 -14.50 -0.14 17.56
N VAL A 268 -14.16 -1.41 17.36
CA VAL A 268 -12.96 -2.02 17.94
C VAL A 268 -11.91 -2.22 16.87
N GLY A 269 -10.71 -1.68 17.11
CA GLY A 269 -9.53 -1.94 16.29
C GLY A 269 -8.65 -3.02 16.93
N LEU A 270 -8.34 -4.08 16.19
CA LEU A 270 -7.46 -5.15 16.67
C LEU A 270 -6.03 -4.92 16.16
N LEU A 271 -5.16 -4.49 17.07
CA LEU A 271 -3.75 -4.19 16.80
C LEU A 271 -2.85 -5.27 17.38
N GLY A 272 -1.65 -5.41 16.80
CA GLY A 272 -0.63 -6.33 17.27
C GLY A 272 0.25 -6.85 16.15
N ARG A 273 1.39 -7.42 16.52
CA ARG A 273 2.35 -7.97 15.57
C ARG A 273 1.75 -9.10 14.73
N ASN A 274 2.29 -9.31 13.55
CA ASN A 274 1.91 -10.47 12.76
C ASN A 274 2.25 -11.79 13.49
N GLY A 275 1.31 -12.73 13.47
CA GLY A 275 1.41 -13.97 14.25
C GLY A 275 0.92 -13.87 15.70
N ALA A 276 0.58 -12.68 16.22
CA ALA A 276 0.06 -12.51 17.59
C ALA A 276 -1.34 -13.11 17.85
N GLY A 277 -1.97 -13.73 16.84
CA GLY A 277 -3.30 -14.36 16.98
C GLY A 277 -4.48 -13.49 16.55
N LYS A 278 -4.26 -12.37 15.84
CA LYS A 278 -5.34 -11.47 15.35
C LYS A 278 -6.42 -12.22 14.55
N SER A 279 -6.01 -12.99 13.53
CA SER A 279 -6.93 -13.79 12.72
C SER A 279 -7.58 -14.92 13.52
N THR A 280 -6.90 -15.45 14.54
CA THR A 280 -7.46 -16.45 15.46
C THR A 280 -8.59 -15.83 16.28
N LEU A 281 -8.42 -14.61 16.78
CA LEU A 281 -9.46 -13.89 17.51
C LEU A 281 -10.65 -13.60 16.59
N ILE A 282 -10.42 -13.09 15.38
CA ILE A 282 -11.52 -12.81 14.43
C ILE A 282 -12.33 -14.07 14.12
N LYS A 283 -11.67 -15.22 13.88
CA LYS A 283 -12.35 -16.50 13.65
C LYS A 283 -13.13 -16.98 14.86
N LEU A 284 -12.59 -16.79 16.08
CA LEU A 284 -13.30 -17.07 17.32
C LEU A 284 -14.55 -16.19 17.47
N LEU A 285 -14.45 -14.89 17.18
CA LEU A 285 -15.59 -13.96 17.24
C LEU A 285 -16.66 -14.36 16.22
N ALA A 286 -16.25 -14.71 14.99
CA ALA A 286 -17.14 -15.18 13.92
C ALA A 286 -17.76 -16.56 14.18
N GLY A 287 -17.26 -17.32 15.16
CA GLY A 287 -17.71 -18.68 15.45
C GLY A 287 -17.15 -19.74 14.50
N GLU A 288 -16.12 -19.41 13.72
CA GLU A 288 -15.41 -20.34 12.82
C GLU A 288 -14.33 -21.17 13.55
N LEU A 289 -14.04 -20.84 14.81
CA LEU A 289 -13.03 -21.52 15.62
C LEU A 289 -13.61 -21.90 16.98
N ASP A 290 -13.47 -23.18 17.32
CA ASP A 290 -13.98 -23.71 18.58
C ASP A 290 -13.23 -23.17 19.80
N VAL A 291 -13.99 -23.00 20.88
CA VAL A 291 -13.47 -22.71 22.21
C VAL A 291 -12.94 -24.03 22.80
N LYS A 292 -11.67 -24.05 23.22
CA LYS A 292 -11.07 -25.21 23.89
C LYS A 292 -11.31 -25.20 25.40
N ALA A 293 -11.41 -24.01 25.99
CA ALA A 293 -11.75 -23.79 27.40
C ALA A 293 -12.31 -22.37 27.57
N GLY A 294 -13.06 -22.13 28.65
CA GLY A 294 -13.79 -20.88 28.89
C GLY A 294 -15.18 -20.87 28.23
N GLU A 295 -15.83 -19.71 28.23
CA GLU A 295 -17.20 -19.57 27.75
C GLU A 295 -17.33 -18.47 26.69
N ARG A 296 -18.06 -18.78 25.60
CA ARG A 296 -18.45 -17.83 24.55
C ARG A 296 -19.97 -17.73 24.52
N ARG A 297 -20.52 -16.59 24.94
CA ARG A 297 -21.96 -16.30 24.92
C ARG A 297 -22.28 -15.30 23.82
N GLY A 298 -23.21 -15.63 22.93
CA GLY A 298 -23.80 -14.68 21.97
C GLY A 298 -24.96 -13.92 22.60
N GLY A 299 -25.18 -12.68 22.17
CA GLY A 299 -26.35 -11.89 22.54
C GLY A 299 -27.64 -12.59 22.13
N ARG A 300 -28.61 -12.62 23.05
CA ARG A 300 -29.94 -13.22 22.85
C ARG A 300 -30.98 -12.15 22.56
#